data_AF-A0AAD5MWG0-F1
#
_entry.id   AF-A0AAD5MWG0-F1
#
_cell.length_a   1.000
_cell.length_b   1.000
_cell.length_c   1.000
_cell.angle_alpha   90.00
_cell.angle_beta   90.00
_cell.angle_gamma   90.00
#
_symmetry.space_group_name_H-M   'P 1'
#
loop_
_entity.id
_entity.type
_entity.pdbx_description
1 polymer ?
#
loop_
_entity_poly.entity_id
_entity_poly.type
_entity_poly.pdbx_seq_one_letter_code
_entity_poly.pdbx_strand_id
1 'polypeptide(L)'
;MRVVDEAQIQRHYDGQDLEELYRFNPSELDPNDANKRPSFAPPKDRLLAEILLSKKDAVVDYFQHDTLFAHLEEEKLSEEELKEAWNEYERDKNMSAYGRSAGFSAAMIGGTSGMANVGAMQLAHQQLLRNQAILQMNRDIVYVSCFNIPYMDNDTATKVTYLKQALERLLPEIPPGLRGDVAEFNSYFMGFISQAVNDRHNPAWLLNRAVSTFRVVVKLVKDVPSCKTTLRQLYASTSQFFDPSEAPP
;
A
#
# COMPACT_ATOMS: atom_id res chain seq x y z
N MET A 1 -26.14 -6.24 -2.12
CA MET A 1 -25.11 -7.18 -1.63
C MET A 1 -23.78 -6.46 -1.79
N ARG A 2 -23.05 -6.19 -0.71
CA ARG A 2 -21.77 -5.45 -0.75
C ARG A 2 -20.62 -6.46 -0.85
N VAL A 3 -19.69 -6.22 -1.76
CA VAL A 3 -18.41 -6.95 -1.81
C VAL A 3 -17.46 -6.21 -0.86
N VAL A 4 -16.96 -6.91 0.16
CA VAL A 4 -16.03 -6.33 1.16
C VAL A 4 -14.67 -6.96 0.93
N ASP A 5 -13.68 -6.14 0.58
CA ASP A 5 -12.27 -6.55 0.51
C ASP A 5 -11.61 -6.25 1.87
N GLU A 6 -10.85 -7.21 2.41
CA GLU A 6 -10.26 -7.19 3.76
C GLU A 6 -9.25 -6.02 3.92
N ALA A 7 -8.71 -5.52 2.80
CA ALA A 7 -7.81 -4.38 2.71
C ALA A 7 -8.50 -3.01 2.54
N GLN A 8 -9.83 -2.97 2.35
CA GLN A 8 -10.64 -1.77 2.08
C GLN A 8 -11.67 -1.48 3.19
N ILE A 9 -11.36 -1.83 4.44
CA ILE A 9 -12.20 -1.42 5.57
C ILE A 9 -11.74 -0.04 6.03
N GLN A 10 -12.34 1.01 5.47
CA GLN A 10 -12.23 2.34 6.07
C GLN A 10 -12.94 2.29 7.43
N ARG A 11 -12.19 2.60 8.49
CA ARG A 11 -12.74 2.71 9.85
C ARG A 11 -13.44 4.06 9.96
N HIS A 12 -14.76 4.06 9.81
CA HIS A 12 -15.59 5.23 10.06
C HIS A 12 -15.85 5.31 11.57
N TYR A 13 -14.98 6.03 12.28
CA TYR A 13 -15.29 6.46 13.64
C TYR A 13 -16.20 7.68 13.53
N ASP A 14 -17.39 7.63 14.12
CA ASP A 14 -18.22 8.82 14.22
C ASP A 14 -17.48 9.85 15.10
N GLY A 15 -17.69 11.15 14.88
CA GLY A 15 -17.10 12.19 15.74
C GLY A 15 -17.48 12.00 17.21
N GLN A 16 -18.64 11.37 17.45
CA GLN A 16 -19.12 10.95 18.76
C GLN A 16 -18.29 9.81 19.37
N ASP A 17 -17.91 8.78 18.58
CA ASP A 17 -17.02 7.70 19.04
C ASP A 17 -15.64 8.23 19.45
N LEU A 18 -15.15 9.24 18.71
CA LEU A 18 -13.89 9.91 19.02
C LEU A 18 -13.99 10.71 20.32
N GLU A 19 -15.12 11.37 20.58
CA GLU A 19 -15.36 12.10 21.83
C GLU A 19 -15.47 11.15 23.04
N GLU A 20 -16.10 9.98 22.85
CA GLU A 20 -16.18 8.93 23.87
C GLU A 20 -14.79 8.37 24.25
N LEU A 21 -13.88 8.20 23.28
CA LEU A 21 -12.49 7.79 23.53
C LEU A 21 -11.73 8.69 24.51
N TYR A 22 -12.08 9.99 24.56
CA TYR A 22 -11.47 10.96 25.48
C TYR A 22 -12.30 11.22 26.75
N ARG A 23 -13.51 10.65 26.87
CA ARG A 23 -14.38 10.78 28.05
C ARG A 23 -14.14 9.61 29.00
N PHE A 24 -13.32 9.84 30.03
CA PHE A 24 -13.11 8.85 31.09
C PHE A 24 -14.16 9.01 32.21
N ASN A 25 -15.23 8.21 32.15
CA ASN A 25 -16.27 8.15 33.19
C ASN A 25 -16.54 6.68 33.59
N PRO A 26 -15.64 6.04 34.37
CA PRO A 26 -15.76 4.63 34.70
C PRO A 26 -16.92 4.37 35.67
N SER A 27 -17.62 3.26 35.45
CA SER A 27 -18.54 2.70 36.44
C SER A 27 -17.74 2.15 37.62
N GLU A 28 -18.05 2.56 38.86
CA GLU A 28 -17.44 2.02 40.08
C GLU A 28 -18.41 1.05 40.78
N LEU A 29 -17.93 -0.14 41.15
CA LEU A 29 -18.69 -1.08 42.00
C LEU A 29 -18.48 -0.71 43.46
N ASP A 30 -19.57 -0.43 44.18
CA ASP A 30 -19.52 -0.37 45.65
C ASP A 30 -19.35 -1.80 46.19
N PRO A 31 -18.25 -2.10 46.91
CA PRO A 31 -18.01 -3.44 47.45
C PRO A 31 -19.08 -3.91 48.45
N ASN A 32 -19.91 -3.00 48.98
CA ASN A 32 -20.97 -3.33 49.93
C ASN A 32 -22.36 -3.58 49.29
N ASP A 33 -22.52 -3.30 47.99
CA ASP A 33 -23.80 -3.41 47.28
C ASP A 33 -23.72 -4.43 46.14
N ALA A 34 -23.70 -5.72 46.51
CA ALA A 34 -23.63 -6.84 45.57
C ALA A 34 -24.84 -6.92 44.61
N ASN A 35 -25.94 -6.23 44.92
CA ASN A 35 -27.18 -6.22 44.11
C ASN A 35 -27.15 -5.18 42.98
N LYS A 36 -26.15 -4.29 42.96
CA LYS A 36 -26.03 -3.24 41.94
C LYS A 36 -25.27 -3.68 40.68
N ARG A 37 -24.88 -4.95 40.57
CA ARG A 37 -24.16 -5.44 39.39
C ARG A 37 -25.05 -5.37 38.15
N PRO A 38 -24.58 -4.72 37.06
CA PRO A 38 -25.29 -4.72 35.80
C PRO A 38 -25.48 -6.16 35.31
N SER A 39 -26.72 -6.53 34.95
CA SER A 39 -26.98 -7.79 34.27
C SER A 39 -26.59 -7.64 32.81
N PHE A 40 -25.48 -8.25 32.43
CA PHE A 40 -25.01 -8.26 31.05
C PHE A 40 -25.88 -9.18 30.19
N ALA A 41 -26.32 -8.68 29.02
CA ALA A 41 -26.76 -9.58 27.97
C ALA A 41 -25.55 -10.40 27.49
N PRO A 42 -25.68 -11.70 27.20
CA PRO A 42 -24.54 -12.50 26.75
C PRO A 42 -23.99 -11.92 25.44
N PRO A 43 -22.68 -11.59 25.35
CA PRO A 43 -22.09 -11.07 24.12
C PRO A 43 -22.13 -12.13 23.01
N LYS A 44 -22.12 -11.67 21.74
CA LYS A 44 -22.11 -12.55 20.56
C LYS A 44 -20.84 -13.43 20.50
N ASP A 45 -19.74 -12.95 21.05
CA ASP A 45 -18.48 -13.67 21.15
C ASP A 45 -18.53 -14.69 22.32
N ARG A 46 -18.36 -15.97 21.98
CA ARG A 46 -18.43 -17.09 22.93
C ARG A 46 -17.32 -17.06 23.98
N LEU A 47 -16.09 -16.67 23.61
CA LEU A 47 -14.96 -16.60 24.52
C LEU A 47 -15.16 -15.46 25.52
N LEU A 48 -15.58 -14.30 25.03
CA LEU A 48 -15.87 -13.15 25.90
C LEU A 48 -17.00 -13.48 26.88
N ALA A 49 -18.07 -14.15 26.42
CA ALA A 49 -19.15 -14.61 27.28
C ALA A 49 -18.62 -15.51 28.42
N GLU A 50 -17.76 -16.47 28.09
CA GLU A 50 -17.14 -17.38 29.06
C GLU A 50 -16.27 -16.63 30.09
N ILE A 51 -15.51 -15.61 29.65
CA ILE A 51 -14.69 -14.78 30.54
C ILE A 51 -15.57 -13.97 31.50
N LEU A 52 -16.62 -13.32 30.99
CA LEU A 52 -17.55 -12.55 31.82
C LEU A 52 -18.29 -13.44 32.83
N LEU A 53 -18.64 -14.66 32.44
CA LEU A 53 -19.31 -15.64 33.31
C LEU A 53 -18.36 -16.23 34.36
N SER A 54 -17.11 -16.49 34.01
CA SER A 54 -16.12 -17.12 34.90
C SER A 54 -15.44 -16.13 35.86
N LYS A 55 -15.26 -14.87 35.43
CA LYS A 55 -14.53 -13.84 36.18
C LYS A 55 -15.39 -12.60 36.47
N LYS A 56 -16.57 -12.83 37.04
CA LYS A 56 -17.57 -11.79 37.35
C LYS A 56 -17.05 -10.67 38.25
N ASP A 57 -16.03 -10.94 39.06
CA ASP A 57 -15.46 -9.96 40.02
C ASP A 57 -14.37 -9.09 39.43
N ALA A 58 -13.82 -9.47 38.27
CA ALA A 58 -12.72 -8.76 37.63
C ALA A 58 -13.21 -7.71 36.60
N VAL A 59 -14.50 -7.75 36.24
CA VAL A 59 -15.07 -6.90 35.19
C VAL A 59 -16.28 -6.15 35.76
N VAL A 60 -16.19 -4.81 35.75
CA VAL A 60 -17.23 -3.92 36.27
C VAL A 60 -18.30 -3.63 35.22
N ASP A 61 -17.87 -3.36 33.98
CA ASP A 61 -18.73 -3.01 32.87
C ASP A 61 -18.08 -3.41 31.53
N TYR A 62 -18.88 -3.58 30.48
CA TYR A 62 -18.36 -3.76 29.13
C TYR A 62 -19.24 -3.02 28.12
N PHE A 63 -18.59 -2.33 27.17
CA PHE A 63 -19.26 -1.63 26.08
C PHE A 63 -18.97 -2.37 24.78
N GLN A 64 -20.03 -2.81 24.10
CA GLN A 64 -19.91 -3.37 22.77
C GLN A 64 -20.02 -2.25 21.74
N HIS A 65 -18.91 -1.91 21.09
CA HIS A 65 -18.93 -1.07 19.89
C HIS A 65 -19.17 -1.97 18.67
N ASP A 66 -20.34 -1.87 18.05
CA ASP A 66 -20.65 -2.52 16.75
C ASP A 66 -20.27 -1.56 15.61
N THR A 67 -19.06 -0.99 15.66
CA THR A 67 -18.62 0.08 14.75
C THR A 67 -18.16 -0.41 13.39
N LEU A 68 -18.34 -1.70 13.06
CA LEU A 68 -17.77 -2.23 11.82
C LEU A 68 -18.69 -2.17 10.61
N PHE A 69 -20.02 -2.02 10.74
CA PHE A 69 -20.91 -2.05 9.58
C PHE A 69 -22.21 -1.28 9.77
N ALA A 70 -22.13 0.05 9.88
CA ALA A 70 -23.30 0.88 9.61
C ALA A 70 -23.67 0.72 8.13
N HIS A 71 -24.88 0.25 7.84
CA HIS A 71 -25.36 0.00 6.48
C HIS A 71 -25.73 1.32 5.80
N LEU A 72 -24.74 2.00 5.21
CA LEU A 72 -24.94 3.23 4.44
C LEU A 72 -25.55 2.90 3.08
N GLU A 73 -26.71 3.48 2.77
CA GLU A 73 -27.38 3.24 1.48
C GLU A 73 -26.57 3.78 0.29
N GLU A 74 -25.72 4.77 0.51
CA GLU A 74 -24.80 5.33 -0.49
C GLU A 74 -23.67 4.36 -0.90
N GLU A 75 -23.40 3.33 -0.08
CA GLU A 75 -22.44 2.25 -0.42
C GLU A 75 -23.09 1.06 -1.16
N LYS A 76 -24.40 1.14 -1.46
CA LYS A 76 -25.04 0.14 -2.31
C LYS A 76 -24.59 0.37 -3.75
N LEU A 77 -23.77 -0.55 -4.27
CA LEU A 77 -23.49 -0.62 -5.70
C LEU A 77 -24.81 -0.68 -6.48
N SER A 78 -24.92 0.19 -7.48
CA SER A 78 -25.97 0.13 -8.50
C SER A 78 -25.90 -1.20 -9.27
N GLU A 79 -26.98 -1.57 -9.97
CA GLU A 79 -26.98 -2.81 -10.77
C GLU A 79 -25.86 -2.84 -11.83
N GLU A 80 -25.44 -1.67 -12.33
CA GLU A 80 -24.32 -1.53 -13.25
C GLU A 80 -22.98 -1.79 -12.57
N GLU A 81 -22.71 -1.19 -11.42
CA GLU A 81 -21.46 -1.42 -10.67
C GLU A 81 -21.36 -2.86 -10.17
N LEU A 82 -22.50 -3.48 -9.82
CA LEU A 82 -22.54 -4.88 -9.39
C LEU A 82 -22.19 -5.82 -10.55
N LYS A 83 -22.65 -5.49 -11.76
CA LYS A 83 -22.29 -6.21 -13.00
C LYS A 83 -20.82 -6.01 -13.36
N GLU A 84 -20.30 -4.80 -13.17
CA GLU A 84 -18.89 -4.49 -13.42
C GLU A 84 -17.96 -5.20 -12.44
N ALA A 85 -18.27 -5.19 -11.14
CA ALA A 85 -17.54 -5.95 -10.13
C ALA A 85 -17.60 -7.47 -10.37
N TRP A 86 -18.73 -7.99 -10.86
CA TRP A 86 -18.86 -9.39 -11.24
C TRP A 86 -18.04 -9.72 -12.50
N ASN A 87 -18.01 -8.82 -13.49
CA ASN A 87 -17.16 -8.95 -14.68
C ASN A 87 -15.67 -8.86 -14.33
N GLU A 88 -15.27 -8.02 -13.37
CA GLU A 88 -13.91 -7.94 -12.84
C GLU A 88 -13.51 -9.25 -12.15
N TYR A 89 -14.38 -9.79 -11.29
CA TYR A 89 -14.18 -11.08 -10.64
C TYR A 89 -14.10 -12.24 -11.64
N GLU A 90 -14.96 -12.28 -12.66
CA GLU A 90 -14.87 -13.29 -13.73
C GLU A 90 -13.61 -13.14 -14.58
N ARG A 91 -13.18 -11.90 -14.84
CA ARG A 91 -11.93 -11.61 -15.56
C ARG A 91 -10.72 -12.06 -14.76
N ASP A 92 -10.67 -11.81 -13.46
CA ASP A 92 -9.61 -12.28 -12.55
C ASP A 92 -9.64 -13.79 -12.33
N LYS A 93 -10.84 -14.39 -12.28
CA LYS A 93 -10.99 -15.85 -12.26
C LYS A 93 -10.51 -16.48 -13.57
N ASN A 94 -10.79 -15.87 -14.72
CA ASN A 94 -10.26 -16.32 -16.01
C ASN A 94 -8.76 -16.08 -16.14
N MET A 95 -8.21 -15.01 -15.56
CA MET A 95 -6.78 -14.75 -15.50
C MET A 95 -6.07 -15.76 -14.59
N SER A 96 -6.72 -16.18 -13.50
CA SER A 96 -6.27 -17.29 -12.64
C SER A 96 -6.45 -18.66 -13.29
N ALA A 97 -7.44 -18.87 -14.16
CA ALA A 97 -7.63 -20.10 -14.93
C ALA A 97 -6.60 -20.24 -16.06
N TYR A 98 -6.17 -19.14 -16.68
CA TYR A 98 -5.07 -19.14 -17.65
C TYR A 98 -3.69 -19.32 -17.00
N GLY A 99 -3.57 -19.05 -15.70
CA GLY A 99 -2.34 -19.30 -14.92
C GLY A 99 -2.33 -20.61 -14.10
N ARG A 100 -3.48 -21.27 -13.91
CA ARG A 100 -3.62 -22.47 -13.06
C ARG A 100 -4.57 -23.53 -13.63
N SER A 101 -4.60 -23.78 -14.93
CA SER A 101 -5.28 -25.00 -15.44
C SER A 101 -4.82 -25.49 -16.83
N ALA A 102 -3.67 -25.05 -17.33
CA ALA A 102 -3.16 -25.51 -18.64
C ALA A 102 -1.79 -26.22 -18.58
N GLY A 103 -1.29 -26.57 -17.38
CA GLY A 103 0.07 -27.14 -17.24
C GLY A 103 0.26 -28.29 -16.25
N PHE A 104 -0.74 -28.70 -15.47
CA PHE A 104 -0.53 -29.67 -14.38
C PHE A 104 -1.23 -31.02 -14.54
N SER A 105 -1.96 -31.25 -15.63
CA SER A 105 -2.67 -32.52 -15.88
C SER A 105 -2.17 -33.32 -17.09
N ALA A 106 -1.22 -32.81 -17.87
CA ALA A 106 -0.69 -33.49 -19.07
C ALA A 106 0.72 -34.12 -18.90
N ALA A 107 1.35 -34.01 -17.73
CA ALA A 107 2.74 -34.43 -17.53
C ALA A 107 2.94 -35.80 -16.84
N MET A 108 1.89 -36.61 -16.66
CA MET A 108 1.99 -37.91 -15.97
C MET A 108 1.70 -39.15 -16.85
N ILE A 109 1.64 -39.00 -18.17
CA ILE A 109 1.65 -40.15 -19.10
C ILE A 109 2.65 -39.86 -20.21
N GLY A 110 3.85 -40.43 -20.06
CA GLY A 110 4.88 -40.36 -21.10
C GLY A 110 6.26 -40.26 -20.50
N GLY A 111 6.73 -41.34 -19.87
CA GLY A 111 8.15 -41.48 -19.62
C GLY A 111 8.91 -41.36 -20.94
N THR A 112 9.99 -40.58 -20.95
CA THR A 112 11.27 -40.85 -21.63
C THR A 112 12.14 -39.60 -21.57
N SER A 113 13.34 -39.79 -21.01
CA SER A 113 14.59 -39.24 -21.55
C SER A 113 14.80 -37.72 -21.53
N GLY A 114 15.66 -37.28 -20.61
CA GLY A 114 16.86 -36.49 -20.94
C GLY A 114 16.69 -35.10 -21.59
N MET A 115 17.10 -34.08 -20.83
CA MET A 115 17.65 -32.81 -21.34
C MET A 115 16.69 -31.88 -22.11
N ALA A 116 15.67 -31.32 -21.45
CA ALA A 116 15.00 -30.11 -21.93
C ALA A 116 14.22 -29.40 -20.80
N ASN A 117 14.88 -28.70 -19.87
CA ASN A 117 14.12 -27.88 -18.89
C ASN A 117 14.82 -26.62 -18.36
N VAL A 118 15.98 -26.23 -18.90
CA VAL A 118 16.73 -25.04 -18.43
C VAL A 118 15.93 -23.75 -18.69
N GLY A 119 15.22 -23.65 -19.81
CA GLY A 119 14.43 -22.45 -20.17
C GLY A 119 13.18 -22.23 -19.29
N ALA A 120 12.49 -23.30 -18.88
CA ALA A 120 11.31 -23.20 -18.03
C ALA A 120 11.68 -22.81 -16.58
N MET A 121 12.80 -23.34 -16.07
CA MET A 121 13.32 -22.95 -14.76
C MET A 121 13.82 -21.49 -14.75
N GLN A 122 14.39 -21.01 -15.86
CA GLN A 122 14.85 -19.61 -15.97
C GLN A 122 13.68 -18.61 -16.03
N LEU A 123 12.59 -18.94 -16.72
CA LEU A 123 11.37 -18.13 -16.74
C LEU A 123 10.68 -18.09 -15.38
N ALA A 124 10.59 -19.23 -14.69
CA ALA A 124 10.03 -19.30 -13.34
C ALA A 124 10.87 -18.47 -12.34
N HIS A 125 12.20 -18.53 -12.45
CA HIS A 125 13.10 -17.73 -11.62
C HIS A 125 12.94 -16.21 -11.88
N GLN A 126 12.81 -15.81 -13.15
CA GLN A 126 12.58 -14.42 -13.53
C GLN A 126 11.24 -13.88 -13.01
N GLN A 127 10.16 -14.68 -13.06
CA GLN A 127 8.87 -14.31 -12.47
C GLN A 127 8.94 -14.16 -10.95
N LEU A 128 9.71 -14.99 -10.26
CA LEU A 128 9.84 -14.94 -8.81
C LEU A 128 10.58 -13.67 -8.36
N LEU A 129 11.64 -13.26 -9.09
CA LEU A 129 12.32 -11.99 -8.88
C LEU A 129 11.39 -10.79 -9.14
N ARG A 130 10.57 -10.86 -10.19
CA ARG A 130 9.58 -9.82 -10.49
C ARG A 130 8.53 -9.69 -9.38
N ASN A 131 8.01 -10.81 -8.87
CA ASN A 131 7.06 -10.81 -7.76
C ASN A 131 7.69 -10.28 -6.47
N GLN A 132 8.96 -10.61 -6.18
CA GLN A 132 9.67 -10.02 -5.04
C GLN A 132 9.85 -8.51 -5.17
N ALA A 133 10.18 -8.00 -6.37
CA ALA A 133 10.35 -6.57 -6.61
C ALA A 133 9.05 -5.79 -6.38
N ILE A 134 7.91 -6.33 -6.83
CA ILE A 134 6.58 -5.74 -6.59
C ILE A 134 6.27 -5.69 -5.09
N LEU A 135 6.55 -6.78 -4.35
CA LEU A 135 6.35 -6.80 -2.90
C LEU A 135 7.22 -5.78 -2.15
N GLN A 136 8.43 -5.50 -2.64
CA GLN A 136 9.27 -4.45 -2.07
C GLN A 136 8.73 -3.04 -2.37
N MET A 137 8.17 -2.80 -3.56
CA MET A 137 7.55 -1.52 -3.90
C MET A 137 6.33 -1.24 -3.02
N ASN A 138 5.51 -2.25 -2.75
CA ASN A 138 4.34 -2.13 -1.86
C ASN A 138 4.69 -1.78 -0.41
N ARG A 139 5.96 -1.86 -0.01
CA ARG A 139 6.44 -1.42 1.31
C ARG A 139 6.98 0.01 1.32
N ASP A 140 7.21 0.62 0.15
CA ASP A 140 7.69 1.99 0.07
C ASP A 140 6.53 2.96 0.35
N ILE A 141 6.72 3.84 1.34
CA ILE A 141 5.69 4.77 1.78
C ILE A 141 5.26 5.74 0.68
N VAL A 142 6.18 6.15 -0.20
CA VAL A 142 5.88 7.04 -1.33
C VAL A 142 5.04 6.30 -2.35
N TYR A 143 5.37 5.03 -2.64
CA TYR A 143 4.60 4.20 -3.57
C TYR A 143 3.15 4.03 -3.11
N VAL A 144 2.94 3.60 -1.86
CA VAL A 144 1.60 3.40 -1.30
C VAL A 144 0.84 4.74 -1.27
N SER A 145 1.50 5.82 -0.89
CA SER A 145 0.86 7.14 -0.79
C SER A 145 0.47 7.74 -2.14
N CYS A 146 1.11 7.34 -3.24
CA CYS A 146 0.71 7.79 -4.59
C CYS A 146 -0.76 7.46 -4.89
N PHE A 147 -1.28 6.33 -4.38
CA PHE A 147 -2.64 5.87 -4.64
C PHE A 147 -3.72 6.67 -3.91
N ASN A 148 -3.34 7.61 -3.05
CA ASN A 148 -4.28 8.62 -2.52
C ASN A 148 -4.70 9.65 -3.58
N ILE A 149 -3.98 9.72 -4.71
CA ILE A 149 -4.32 10.59 -5.84
C ILE A 149 -5.32 9.85 -6.75
N PRO A 150 -6.48 10.46 -7.09
CA PRO A 150 -7.45 9.85 -7.99
C PRO A 150 -6.83 9.46 -9.34
N TYR A 151 -7.24 8.30 -9.87
CA TYR A 151 -6.79 7.75 -11.16
C TYR A 151 -5.29 7.41 -11.24
N MET A 152 -4.61 7.27 -10.09
CA MET A 152 -3.22 6.81 -10.06
C MET A 152 -3.10 5.37 -10.59
N ASP A 153 -2.23 5.17 -11.57
CA ASP A 153 -1.90 3.85 -12.10
C ASP A 153 -0.58 3.31 -11.53
N ASN A 154 -0.41 2.00 -11.61
CA ASN A 154 0.77 1.30 -11.09
C ASN A 154 2.08 1.74 -11.76
N ASP A 155 2.06 2.04 -13.05
CA ASP A 155 3.25 2.42 -13.81
C ASP A 155 3.72 3.83 -13.38
N THR A 156 2.80 4.79 -13.28
CA THR A 156 3.10 6.13 -12.77
C THR A 156 3.61 6.11 -11.33
N ALA A 157 2.96 5.39 -10.42
CA ALA A 157 3.40 5.26 -9.03
C ALA A 157 4.80 4.61 -8.93
N THR A 158 5.06 3.59 -9.75
CA THR A 158 6.37 2.93 -9.83
C THR A 158 7.45 3.91 -10.31
N LYS A 159 7.16 4.70 -11.35
CA LYS A 159 8.09 5.70 -11.89
C LYS A 159 8.42 6.79 -10.86
N VAL A 160 7.41 7.31 -10.16
CA VAL A 160 7.60 8.31 -9.09
C VAL A 160 8.50 7.74 -7.98
N THR A 161 8.20 6.52 -7.53
CA THR A 161 8.97 5.86 -6.47
C THR A 161 10.40 5.56 -6.91
N TYR A 162 10.59 5.14 -8.16
CA TYR A 162 11.91 4.93 -8.73
C TYR A 162 12.74 6.22 -8.73
N LEU A 163 12.15 7.34 -9.16
CA LEU A 163 12.84 8.65 -9.17
C LEU A 163 13.30 9.05 -7.76
N LYS A 164 12.44 8.82 -6.76
CA LYS A 164 12.81 8.98 -5.35
C LYS A 164 14.00 8.10 -4.96
N GLN A 165 13.96 6.81 -5.28
CA GLN A 165 15.06 5.89 -4.96
C GLN A 165 16.37 6.25 -5.69
N ALA A 166 16.28 6.75 -6.93
CA ALA A 166 17.44 7.23 -7.67
C ALA A 166 18.10 8.43 -6.98
N LEU A 167 17.28 9.36 -6.47
CA LEU A 167 17.76 10.50 -5.69
C LEU A 167 18.37 10.07 -4.35
N GLU A 168 17.75 9.12 -3.64
CA GLU A 168 18.31 8.55 -2.41
C GLU A 168 19.66 7.84 -2.64
N ARG A 169 19.85 7.19 -3.80
CA ARG A 169 21.15 6.59 -4.17
C ARG A 169 22.22 7.62 -4.49
N LEU A 170 21.84 8.78 -5.04
CA LEU A 170 22.79 9.86 -5.32
C LEU A 170 23.20 10.59 -4.04
N LEU A 171 22.29 10.72 -3.08
CA LEU A 171 22.43 11.57 -1.91
C LEU A 171 23.72 11.37 -1.07
N PRO A 172 24.22 10.14 -0.83
CA PRO A 172 25.48 9.92 -0.09
C PRO A 172 26.71 10.41 -0.85
N GLU A 173 26.67 10.43 -2.18
CA GLU A 173 27.79 10.83 -3.05
C GLU A 173 27.90 12.35 -3.21
N ILE A 174 26.86 13.10 -2.79
CA ILE A 174 26.82 14.56 -2.91
C ILE A 174 27.66 15.18 -1.79
N PRO A 175 28.67 16.01 -2.12
CA PRO A 175 29.47 16.72 -1.13
C PRO A 175 28.59 17.60 -0.22
N PRO A 176 28.88 17.68 1.11
CA PRO A 176 28.06 18.44 2.06
C PRO A 176 27.82 19.90 1.65
N GLY A 177 28.82 20.55 1.04
CA GLY A 177 28.71 21.94 0.59
C GLY A 177 27.72 22.16 -0.57
N LEU A 178 27.42 21.13 -1.37
CA LEU A 178 26.43 21.17 -2.45
C LEU A 178 25.08 20.59 -2.02
N ARG A 179 25.10 19.66 -1.06
CA ARG A 179 23.91 18.98 -0.55
C ARG A 179 23.02 19.89 0.30
N GLY A 180 23.61 20.88 0.99
CA GLY A 180 22.90 21.70 1.97
C GLY A 180 22.33 20.84 3.11
N ASP A 181 21.15 21.19 3.59
CA ASP A 181 20.46 20.47 4.68
C ASP A 181 19.58 19.30 4.20
N VAL A 182 19.69 18.88 2.94
CA VAL A 182 18.86 17.80 2.39
C VAL A 182 19.31 16.46 3.01
N ALA A 183 18.58 15.98 4.01
CA ALA A 183 18.88 14.71 4.68
C ALA A 183 18.32 13.49 3.95
N GLU A 184 17.17 13.65 3.27
CA GLU A 184 16.40 12.57 2.64
C GLU A 184 15.41 13.14 1.61
N PHE A 185 14.77 12.27 0.80
CA PHE A 185 13.82 12.67 -0.24
C PHE A 185 12.36 12.22 0.00
N ASN A 186 12.07 11.34 0.96
CA ASN A 186 10.71 10.93 1.30
C ASN A 186 9.84 12.14 1.68
N SER A 187 10.29 13.04 2.55
CA SER A 187 9.45 14.17 2.98
C SER A 187 9.08 15.10 1.83
N TYR A 188 10.00 15.30 0.88
CA TYR A 188 9.74 16.08 -0.33
C TYR A 188 8.66 15.43 -1.20
N PHE A 189 8.76 14.12 -1.44
CA PHE A 189 7.79 13.38 -2.25
C PHE A 189 6.43 13.26 -1.54
N MET A 190 6.41 13.03 -0.23
CA MET A 190 5.18 13.07 0.58
C MET A 190 4.53 14.46 0.55
N GLY A 191 5.34 15.52 0.54
CA GLY A 191 4.87 16.89 0.34
C GLY A 191 4.22 17.09 -1.03
N PHE A 192 4.82 16.56 -2.10
CA PHE A 192 4.22 16.60 -3.45
C PHE A 192 2.90 15.83 -3.51
N ILE A 193 2.82 14.65 -2.89
CA ILE A 193 1.60 13.85 -2.85
C ILE A 193 0.51 14.59 -2.07
N SER A 194 0.84 15.14 -0.90
CA SER A 194 -0.10 15.92 -0.09
C SER A 194 -0.63 17.13 -0.87
N GLN A 195 0.25 17.82 -1.58
CA GLN A 195 -0.14 18.92 -2.46
C GLN A 195 -1.05 18.44 -3.60
N ALA A 196 -0.72 17.32 -4.25
CA ALA A 196 -1.55 16.78 -5.32
C ALA A 196 -2.95 16.41 -4.84
N VAL A 197 -3.07 15.86 -3.63
CA VAL A 197 -4.37 15.52 -3.02
C VAL A 197 -5.16 16.78 -2.67
N ASN A 198 -4.53 17.74 -2.00
CA ASN A 198 -5.20 18.98 -1.57
C ASN A 198 -5.67 19.84 -2.75
N ASP A 199 -4.82 19.98 -3.76
CA ASP A 199 -5.07 20.83 -4.94
C ASP A 199 -5.78 20.06 -6.08
N ARG A 200 -6.14 18.79 -5.85
CA ARG A 200 -6.78 17.88 -6.82
C ARG A 200 -6.02 17.75 -8.15
N HIS A 201 -4.69 17.67 -8.08
CA HIS A 201 -3.86 17.41 -9.24
C HIS A 201 -3.95 15.95 -9.70
N ASN A 202 -3.69 15.73 -10.99
CA ASN A 202 -3.69 14.40 -11.58
C ASN A 202 -2.32 13.68 -11.40
N PRO A 203 -2.24 12.37 -11.65
CA PRO A 203 -0.98 11.61 -11.54
C PRO A 203 0.16 12.15 -12.41
N ALA A 204 -0.15 12.67 -13.60
CA ALA A 204 0.84 13.24 -14.51
C ALA A 204 1.53 14.47 -13.90
N TRP A 205 0.80 15.29 -13.13
CA TRP A 205 1.38 16.41 -12.39
C TRP A 205 2.43 15.95 -11.38
N LEU A 206 2.12 14.90 -10.59
CA LEU A 206 3.07 14.36 -9.61
C LEU A 206 4.32 13.81 -10.30
N LEU A 207 4.15 13.04 -11.37
CA LEU A 207 5.27 12.52 -12.15
C LEU A 207 6.15 13.63 -12.71
N ASN A 208 5.55 14.67 -13.30
CA ASN A 208 6.28 15.82 -13.81
C ASN A 208 7.04 16.58 -12.71
N ARG A 209 6.46 16.69 -11.52
CA ARG A 209 7.11 17.31 -10.35
C ARG A 209 8.31 16.47 -9.87
N ALA A 210 8.15 15.15 -9.81
CA ALA A 210 9.24 14.21 -9.48
C ALA A 210 10.37 14.28 -10.51
N VAL A 211 10.06 14.25 -11.81
CA VAL A 211 11.05 14.36 -12.91
C VAL A 211 11.77 15.71 -12.86
N SER A 212 11.06 16.81 -12.60
CA SER A 212 11.67 18.15 -12.49
C SER A 212 12.66 18.20 -11.34
N THR A 213 12.28 17.66 -10.17
CA THR A 213 13.16 17.59 -9.00
C THR A 213 14.40 16.74 -9.29
N PHE A 214 14.20 15.57 -9.92
CA PHE A 214 15.29 14.70 -10.35
C PHE A 214 16.28 15.44 -11.27
N ARG A 215 15.78 16.13 -12.30
CA ARG A 215 16.61 16.89 -13.24
C ARG A 215 17.37 18.03 -12.57
N VAL A 216 16.75 18.73 -11.63
CA VAL A 216 17.43 19.79 -10.85
C VAL A 216 18.60 19.22 -10.07
N VAL A 217 18.41 18.10 -9.36
CA VAL A 217 19.48 17.46 -8.60
C VAL A 217 20.58 16.94 -9.54
N VAL A 218 20.22 16.25 -10.62
CA VAL A 218 21.19 15.77 -11.62
C VAL A 218 22.02 16.93 -12.19
N LYS A 219 21.38 18.05 -12.54
CA LYS A 219 22.06 19.24 -13.05
C LYS A 219 23.03 19.85 -12.02
N LEU A 220 22.67 19.81 -10.74
CA LEU A 220 23.53 20.29 -9.66
C LEU A 220 24.78 19.40 -9.48
N VAL A 221 24.63 18.08 -9.67
CA VAL A 221 25.70 17.11 -9.38
C VAL A 221 26.47 16.60 -10.60
N LYS A 222 26.10 17.00 -11.82
CA LYS A 222 26.68 16.44 -13.06
C LYS A 222 28.19 16.59 -13.18
N ASP A 223 28.74 17.69 -12.68
CA ASP A 223 30.16 17.99 -12.74
C ASP A 223 30.93 17.43 -11.53
N VAL A 224 30.22 16.86 -10.54
CA VAL A 224 30.80 16.35 -9.30
C VAL A 224 31.41 14.95 -9.55
N PRO A 225 32.73 14.75 -9.35
CA PRO A 225 33.38 13.48 -9.67
C PRO A 225 32.83 12.27 -8.90
N SER A 226 32.45 12.43 -7.63
CA SER A 226 31.88 11.35 -6.80
C SER A 226 30.56 10.82 -7.37
N CYS A 227 29.72 11.71 -7.92
CA CYS A 227 28.41 11.35 -8.44
C CYS A 227 28.46 10.68 -9.83
N LYS A 228 29.55 10.81 -10.60
CA LYS A 228 29.62 10.35 -12.01
C LYS A 228 29.28 8.87 -12.19
N THR A 229 29.81 8.01 -11.32
CA THR A 229 29.58 6.56 -11.41
C THR A 229 28.09 6.24 -11.23
N THR A 230 27.47 6.79 -10.20
CA THR A 230 26.05 6.62 -9.92
C THR A 230 25.18 7.22 -11.02
N LEU A 231 25.52 8.40 -11.53
CA LEU A 231 24.80 9.05 -12.64
C LEU A 231 24.82 8.21 -13.92
N ARG A 232 25.95 7.59 -14.27
CA ARG A 232 26.03 6.69 -15.43
C ARG A 232 25.17 5.45 -15.27
N GLN A 233 25.18 4.84 -14.08
CA GLN A 233 24.33 3.70 -13.78
C GLN A 233 22.84 4.06 -13.90
N LEU A 234 22.45 5.22 -13.36
CA LEU A 234 21.09 5.73 -13.47
C LEU A 234 20.72 6.07 -14.91
N TYR A 235 21.63 6.65 -15.70
CA TYR A 235 21.38 6.95 -17.11
C TYR A 235 21.15 5.67 -17.93
N ALA A 236 21.92 4.61 -17.66
CA ALA A 236 21.75 3.33 -18.34
C ALA A 236 20.38 2.68 -18.07
N SER A 237 19.82 2.85 -16.87
CA SER A 237 18.50 2.30 -16.52
C SER A 237 17.33 3.25 -16.80
N THR A 238 17.56 4.57 -16.88
CA THR A 238 16.49 5.58 -16.89
C THR A 238 16.74 6.81 -17.74
N SER A 239 17.41 6.65 -18.87
CA SER A 239 17.67 7.72 -19.84
C SER A 239 16.44 8.58 -20.17
N GLN A 240 15.24 8.01 -20.21
CA GLN A 240 13.98 8.71 -20.50
C GLN A 240 13.64 9.86 -19.53
N PHE A 241 14.17 9.86 -18.30
CA PHE A 241 13.93 10.91 -17.31
C PHE A 241 15.00 12.00 -17.29
N PHE A 242 16.15 11.76 -17.94
CA PHE A 242 17.17 12.78 -18.14
C PHE A 242 16.71 13.84 -19.14
N ASP A 243 17.42 14.97 -19.17
CA ASP A 243 17.16 16.00 -20.16
C ASP A 243 17.71 15.55 -21.52
N PRO A 244 16.87 15.41 -22.56
CA PRO A 244 17.33 14.99 -23.89
C PRO A 244 18.21 16.03 -24.59
N SER A 245 18.22 17.28 -24.11
CA SER A 245 19.02 18.38 -24.66
C SER A 245 20.41 18.50 -24.04
N GLU A 246 20.66 17.82 -22.91
CA GLU A 246 21.97 17.81 -22.25
C GLU A 246 22.78 16.56 -22.65
N ALA A 247 24.11 16.70 -22.67
CA ALA A 247 25.00 15.57 -22.93
C ALA A 247 24.89 14.51 -21.81
N PRO A 248 24.98 13.21 -22.14
CA PRO A 248 24.93 12.15 -21.14
C PRO A 248 26.10 12.25 -20.12
N PRO A 249 25.86 11.89 -18.85
CA PRO A 249 26.84 11.99 -17.75
C PRO A 249 27.99 10.95 -17.79
#